data_AF-A0A370LHR7-F1
#
_entry.id   AF-A0A370LHR7-F1
#
_cell.length_a   1.000
_cell.length_b   1.000
_cell.length_c   1.000
_cell.angle_alpha   90.00
_cell.angle_beta   90.00
_cell.angle_gamma   90.00
#
_symmetry.space_group_name_H-M   'P 1'
#
loop_
_entity.id
_entity.type
_entity.pdbx_description
1 polymer ?
#
loop_
_entity_poly.entity_id
_entity_poly.type
_entity_poly.pdbx_seq_one_letter_code
_entity_poly.pdbx_strand_id
1 'polypeptide(L)'
;MRESTIMKIHYGTALGAVALVAVHILFRLTQDFSQSLEYESVIANYQFLPYAGMLEIILILLSIHGFNGLRVILLEFKQGPSYEKAVSYGCIAAMIAVIAYGSRTIFMTSMGMV
;
A
#
# COMPACT_ATOMS: atom_id res chain seq x y z
N MET A 1 18.22 -8.98 6.86
CA MET A 1 18.69 -8.29 5.64
C MET A 1 19.60 -7.15 6.02
N ARG A 2 20.57 -6.77 5.18
CA ARG A 2 21.37 -5.56 5.41
C ARG A 2 20.49 -4.32 5.24
N GLU A 3 20.73 -3.28 6.03
CA GLU A 3 19.98 -2.02 5.95
C GLU A 3 20.03 -1.41 4.54
N SER A 4 21.17 -1.49 3.87
CA SER A 4 21.31 -1.02 2.48
C SER A 4 20.37 -1.72 1.49
N THR A 5 20.04 -2.99 1.72
CA THR A 5 19.05 -3.71 0.90
C THR A 5 17.64 -3.21 1.18
N ILE A 6 17.31 -2.98 2.46
CA ILE A 6 16.00 -2.44 2.87
C ILE A 6 15.78 -1.06 2.24
N MET A 7 16.79 -0.20 2.25
CA MET A 7 16.70 1.13 1.64
C MET A 7 16.58 1.07 0.11
N LYS A 8 17.28 0.15 -0.57
CA LYS A 8 17.07 -0.06 -2.02
C LYS A 8 15.63 -0.48 -2.33
N ILE A 9 15.05 -1.36 -1.51
CA ILE A 9 13.64 -1.75 -1.64
C ILE A 9 12.75 -0.53 -1.44
N HIS A 10 12.97 0.27 -0.40
CA HIS A 10 12.20 1.48 -0.12
C HIS A 10 12.18 2.48 -1.28
N TYR A 11 13.32 2.70 -1.93
CA TYR A 11 13.40 3.56 -3.12
C TYR A 11 12.73 2.93 -4.34
N GLY A 12 12.91 1.62 -4.55
CA GLY A 12 12.25 0.91 -5.64
C GLY A 12 10.74 0.92 -5.51
N THR A 13 10.22 0.70 -4.31
CA THR A 13 8.77 0.76 -4.04
C THR A 13 8.22 2.17 -4.13
N ALA A 14 8.99 3.20 -3.76
CA ALA A 14 8.61 4.60 -3.97
C ALA A 14 8.37 4.90 -5.45
N LEU A 15 9.34 4.54 -6.31
CA LEU A 15 9.26 4.80 -7.75
C LEU A 15 8.07 4.08 -8.39
N GLY A 16 7.88 2.79 -8.04
CA GLY A 16 6.73 2.02 -8.52
C GLY A 16 5.39 2.59 -8.03
N ALA A 17 5.33 3.00 -6.75
CA ALA A 17 4.13 3.58 -6.17
C ALA A 17 3.75 4.90 -6.84
N VAL A 18 4.70 5.80 -7.12
CA VAL A 18 4.44 7.07 -7.81
C VAL A 18 3.78 6.82 -9.17
N ALA A 19 4.32 5.90 -9.97
CA ALA A 19 3.77 5.59 -11.28
C ALA A 19 2.34 5.03 -11.20
N LEU A 20 2.11 4.02 -10.35
CA LEU A 20 0.81 3.36 -10.28
C LEU A 20 -0.25 4.20 -9.57
N VAL A 21 0.12 4.98 -8.55
CA VAL A 21 -0.80 5.92 -7.90
C VAL A 21 -1.22 7.02 -8.88
N ALA A 22 -0.32 7.50 -9.75
CA ALA A 22 -0.70 8.42 -10.81
C ALA A 22 -1.74 7.80 -11.74
N VAL A 23 -1.56 6.54 -12.16
CA VAL A 23 -2.57 5.81 -12.96
C VAL A 23 -3.88 5.66 -12.19
N HIS A 24 -3.85 5.32 -10.90
CA HIS A 24 -5.03 5.24 -10.06
C HIS A 24 -5.81 6.56 -10.00
N ILE A 25 -5.11 7.69 -9.83
CA ILE A 25 -5.71 9.02 -9.84
C ILE A 25 -6.32 9.32 -11.21
N LEU A 26 -5.57 9.10 -12.30
CA LEU A 26 -6.09 9.33 -13.66
C LEU A 26 -7.32 8.46 -13.95
N PHE A 27 -7.35 7.23 -13.46
CA PHE A 27 -8.50 6.33 -13.61
C PHE A 27 -9.75 6.91 -12.92
N ARG A 28 -9.61 7.53 -11.75
CA ARG A 28 -10.72 8.22 -11.06
C ARG A 28 -11.25 9.42 -11.84
N LEU A 29 -10.42 10.04 -12.68
CA LEU A 29 -10.79 11.21 -13.49
C LEU A 29 -11.42 10.85 -14.85
N THR A 30 -11.62 9.56 -15.13
CA THR A 30 -12.28 9.11 -16.37
C THR A 30 -13.80 9.29 -16.36
N GLN A 31 -14.37 9.61 -15.19
CA GLN A 31 -15.78 9.92 -14.97
C GLN A 31 -15.90 11.09 -13.98
N ASP A 32 -17.13 11.56 -13.73
CA ASP A 32 -17.33 12.58 -12.69
C ASP A 32 -16.79 12.09 -11.33
N PHE A 33 -16.11 12.97 -10.60
CA PHE A 33 -15.43 12.57 -9.37
C PHE A 33 -16.41 12.07 -8.31
N SER A 34 -17.57 12.71 -8.15
CA SER A 34 -18.57 12.28 -7.17
C SER A 34 -19.12 10.91 -7.53
N GLN A 35 -19.44 10.68 -8.80
CA GLN A 35 -19.91 9.38 -9.31
C GLN A 35 -18.85 8.28 -9.14
N SER A 36 -17.57 8.63 -9.31
CA SER A 36 -16.47 7.68 -9.15
C SER A 36 -16.37 7.09 -7.74
N LEU A 37 -16.88 7.82 -6.73
CA LEU A 37 -16.84 7.42 -5.32
C LEU A 37 -18.07 6.63 -4.88
N GLU A 38 -19.11 6.56 -5.72
CA GLU A 38 -20.32 5.78 -5.42
C GLU A 38 -19.99 4.30 -5.29
N TYR A 39 -20.75 3.61 -4.41
CA TYR A 39 -20.51 2.21 -4.07
C TYR A 39 -20.43 1.34 -5.32
N GLU A 40 -21.41 1.43 -6.22
CA GLU A 40 -21.46 0.59 -7.42
C GLU A 40 -20.32 0.88 -8.40
N SER A 41 -19.93 2.15 -8.56
CA SER A 41 -18.75 2.52 -9.34
C SER A 41 -17.47 1.93 -8.76
N VAL A 42 -17.34 1.92 -7.43
CA VAL A 42 -16.21 1.29 -6.74
C VAL A 42 -16.24 -0.22 -6.94
N ILE A 43 -17.36 -0.90 -6.70
CA ILE A 43 -17.50 -2.34 -6.88
C ILE A 43 -17.15 -2.75 -8.32
N ALA A 44 -17.65 -2.04 -9.32
CA ALA A 44 -17.33 -2.29 -10.72
C ALA A 44 -15.83 -2.23 -11.00
N ASN A 45 -15.12 -1.28 -10.36
CA ASN A 45 -13.67 -1.17 -10.48
C ASN A 45 -12.93 -2.34 -9.81
N TYR A 46 -13.40 -2.83 -8.67
CA TYR A 46 -12.85 -4.01 -8.00
C TYR A 46 -13.11 -5.31 -8.78
N GLN A 47 -14.22 -5.41 -9.51
CA GLN A 47 -14.53 -6.56 -10.36
C GLN A 47 -13.77 -6.53 -11.70
N PHE A 48 -13.27 -5.37 -12.12
CA PHE A 48 -12.38 -5.27 -13.27
C PHE A 48 -10.95 -5.75 -12.90
N LEU A 49 -10.68 -7.03 -13.15
CA LEU A 49 -9.47 -7.73 -12.71
C LEU A 49 -8.13 -7.02 -12.99
N PRO A 50 -7.89 -6.39 -14.17
CA PRO A 50 -6.66 -5.63 -14.40
C PRO A 50 -6.48 -4.48 -13.40
N TYR A 51 -7.56 -3.76 -13.08
CA TYR A 51 -7.51 -2.67 -12.12
C TYR A 51 -7.41 -3.18 -10.68
N ALA A 52 -8.13 -4.26 -10.33
CA ALA A 52 -7.98 -4.92 -9.03
C ALA A 52 -6.54 -5.40 -8.78
N GLY A 53 -5.90 -5.99 -9.79
CA GLY A 53 -4.48 -6.37 -9.72
C GLY A 53 -3.55 -5.17 -9.55
N MET A 54 -3.84 -4.05 -10.23
CA MET A 54 -3.11 -2.81 -10.01
C MET A 54 -3.27 -2.28 -8.58
N LEU A 55 -4.49 -2.31 -8.02
CA LEU A 55 -4.75 -1.90 -6.64
C LEU A 55 -3.97 -2.77 -5.64
N GLU A 56 -3.88 -4.08 -5.88
CA GLU A 56 -3.09 -5.01 -5.06
C GLU A 56 -1.60 -4.65 -5.08
N ILE A 57 -1.05 -4.35 -6.27
CA ILE A 57 0.34 -3.93 -6.39
C ILE A 57 0.56 -2.60 -5.67
N ILE A 58 -0.34 -1.62 -5.82
CA ILE A 58 -0.27 -0.34 -5.10
C ILE A 58 -0.27 -0.55 -3.59
N LEU A 59 -1.17 -1.40 -3.08
CA LEU A 59 -1.27 -1.74 -1.65
C LEU A 59 0.06 -2.26 -1.11
N ILE A 60 0.68 -3.21 -1.80
CA ILE A 60 1.96 -3.80 -1.40
C ILE A 60 3.08 -2.75 -1.44
N LEU A 61 3.19 -1.99 -2.54
CA LEU A 61 4.25 -0.99 -2.71
C LEU A 61 4.15 0.11 -1.66
N LEU A 62 2.97 0.69 -1.45
CA LEU A 62 2.75 1.74 -0.46
C LEU A 62 2.92 1.23 0.98
N SER A 63 2.49 0.00 1.27
CA SER A 63 2.70 -0.58 2.61
C SER A 63 4.19 -0.75 2.89
N ILE A 64 4.96 -1.32 1.97
CA ILE A 64 6.42 -1.48 2.14
C ILE A 64 7.11 -0.12 2.22
N HIS A 65 6.80 0.80 1.31
CA HIS A 65 7.38 2.14 1.27
C HIS A 65 7.06 2.92 2.56
N GLY A 66 5.77 3.04 2.88
CA GLY A 66 5.26 3.85 3.98
C GLY A 66 5.71 3.35 5.35
N PHE A 67 5.61 2.05 5.62
CA PHE A 67 6.03 1.51 6.92
C PHE A 67 7.55 1.49 7.09
N ASN A 68 8.33 1.30 6.02
CA ASN A 68 9.78 1.49 6.13
C ASN A 68 10.16 2.97 6.34
N GLY A 69 9.49 3.89 5.64
CA GLY A 69 9.68 5.33 5.85
C GLY A 69 9.36 5.74 7.29
N LEU A 70 8.23 5.27 7.82
CA LEU A 70 7.84 5.49 9.21
C LEU A 70 8.88 4.92 10.19
N ARG A 71 9.38 3.71 9.94
CA ARG A 71 10.48 3.13 10.73
C ARG A 71 11.66 4.08 10.76
N VAL A 72 12.15 4.53 9.60
CA VAL A 72 13.30 5.44 9.51
C VAL A 72 13.06 6.73 10.32
N ILE A 73 11.91 7.38 10.12
CA ILE A 73 11.54 8.61 10.85
C ILE A 73 11.56 8.39 12.37
N LEU A 74 10.95 7.30 12.84
CA LEU A 74 10.90 7.00 14.28
C LEU A 74 12.29 6.72 14.87
N LEU A 75 13.15 6.00 14.13
CA LEU A 75 14.53 5.73 14.56
C LEU A 75 15.42 6.98 14.56
N GLU A 76 15.11 7.97 13.71
CA GLU A 76 15.76 9.28 13.73
C GLU A 76 15.32 10.12 14.94
N PHE A 77 14.07 10.00 15.38
CA PHE A 77 13.57 10.69 16.57
C PHE A 77 14.15 10.15 17.89
N LYS A 78 14.38 8.85 17.98
CA LYS A 78 14.93 8.22 19.18
C LYS A 78 15.72 6.96 18.83
N GLN A 79 16.88 6.83 19.45
CA GLN A 79 17.77 5.67 19.31
C GLN A 79 17.84 4.86 20.61
N GLY A 80 18.13 3.57 20.49
CA GLY A 80 18.31 2.68 21.63
C GLY A 80 17.89 1.24 21.34
N PRO A 81 18.60 0.22 21.88
CA PRO A 81 18.42 -1.18 21.47
C PRO A 81 16.98 -1.72 21.59
N SER A 82 16.27 -1.38 22.67
CA SER A 82 14.90 -1.83 22.88
C SER A 82 13.90 -1.05 22.00
N TYR A 83 14.13 0.24 21.80
CA TYR A 83 13.28 1.09 20.98
C TYR A 83 13.39 0.73 19.50
N GLU A 84 14.61 0.52 19.01
CA GLU A 84 14.87 0.11 17.62
C GLU A 84 14.19 -1.21 17.26
N LYS A 85 14.26 -2.19 18.18
CA LYS A 85 13.55 -3.47 18.03
C LYS A 85 12.04 -3.27 18.01
N ALA A 86 11.50 -2.50 18.95
CA ALA A 86 10.07 -2.26 19.05
C ALA A 86 9.51 -1.57 17.80
N VAL A 87 10.18 -0.51 17.32
CA VAL A 87 9.81 0.20 16.09
C VAL A 87 9.90 -0.73 14.88
N SER A 88 11.01 -1.45 14.72
CA SER A 88 11.22 -2.31 13.56
C SER A 88 10.17 -3.43 13.48
N TYR A 89 9.92 -4.14 14.59
CA TYR A 89 8.90 -5.19 14.62
C TYR A 89 7.48 -4.63 14.50
N GLY A 90 7.21 -3.49 15.14
CA GLY A 90 5.91 -2.81 15.04
C GLY A 90 5.57 -2.41 13.61
N CYS A 91 6.51 -1.79 12.89
CA CYS A 91 6.30 -1.41 11.49
C CYS A 91 6.14 -2.63 10.58
N ILE A 92 6.88 -3.71 10.80
CA ILE A 92 6.71 -4.97 10.04
C ILE A 92 5.33 -5.58 10.30
N ALA A 93 4.91 -5.67 11.56
CA ALA A 93 3.61 -6.23 11.93
C ALA A 93 2.46 -5.41 11.34
N ALA A 94 2.53 -4.08 11.43
CA ALA A 94 1.54 -3.17 10.85
C ALA A 94 1.49 -3.29 9.32
N MET A 95 2.64 -3.38 8.66
CA MET A 95 2.73 -3.62 7.21
C MET A 95 2.03 -4.92 6.80
N ILE A 96 2.33 -6.03 7.50
CA ILE A 96 1.69 -7.33 7.21
C ILE A 96 0.19 -7.26 7.45
N ALA A 97 -0.26 -6.61 8.53
CA ALA A 97 -1.68 -6.48 8.85
C ALA A 97 -2.44 -5.69 7.77
N VAL A 98 -1.88 -4.56 7.30
CA VAL A 98 -2.48 -3.74 6.24
C VAL A 98 -2.53 -4.48 4.92
N ILE A 99 -1.45 -5.15 4.52
CA ILE A 99 -1.42 -5.98 3.31
C ILE A 99 -2.47 -7.07 3.42
N ALA A 100 -2.45 -7.89 4.47
CA ALA A 100 -3.38 -9.00 4.61
C ALA A 100 -4.85 -8.57 4.59
N TYR A 101 -5.19 -7.49 5.32
CA TYR A 101 -6.56 -6.97 5.35
C TYR A 101 -6.97 -6.34 4.02
N GLY A 102 -6.09 -5.55 3.40
CA GLY A 102 -6.36 -4.92 2.11
C GLY A 102 -6.49 -5.95 0.98
N SER A 103 -5.60 -6.93 0.90
CA SER A 103 -5.64 -8.02 -0.07
C SER A 103 -6.92 -8.85 0.10
N ARG A 104 -7.33 -9.14 1.34
CA ARG A 104 -8.61 -9.80 1.62
C ARG A 104 -9.77 -8.99 1.03
N THR A 105 -9.81 -7.68 1.28
CA THR A 105 -10.87 -6.81 0.74
C THR A 105 -10.85 -6.82 -0.79
N ILE A 106 -9.70 -6.60 -1.43
CA ILE A 106 -9.58 -6.61 -2.91
C ILE A 106 -10.06 -7.94 -3.49
N PHE A 107 -9.60 -9.06 -2.93
CA PHE A 107 -9.94 -10.39 -3.40
C PHE A 107 -11.42 -10.74 -3.18
N MET A 108 -11.99 -10.37 -2.03
CA MET A 108 -13.39 -10.67 -1.76
C MET A 108 -14.34 -9.88 -2.65
N THR A 109 -14.07 -8.59 -2.83
CA THR A 109 -14.90 -7.72 -3.66
C THR A 109 -14.74 -8.06 -5.15
N SER A 110 -13.54 -8.40 -5.62
CA SER A 110 -13.33 -8.79 -7.02
C SER A 110 -14.05 -10.08 -7.41
N MET A 111 -14.32 -10.97 -6.44
CA MET A 111 -15.12 -12.19 -6.62
C MET A 111 -16.62 -12.00 -6.34
N GLY A 112 -17.08 -10.78 -6.04
CA GLY A 112 -18.49 -10.49 -5.76
C GLY A 112 -19.01 -11.12 -4.46
N MET A 113 -18.13 -11.36 -3.47
CA MET A 113 -18.51 -11.92 -2.17
C MET A 113 -18.92 -10.86 -1.13
N VAL A 114 -18.89 -9.58 -1.51
CA VAL A 114 -19.30 -8.40 -0.73
C VAL A 114 -20.02 -7.44 -1.67
#